data_AF-A0AAN7IXY3-F1
#
_entry.id   AF-A0AAN7IXY3-F1
#
_cell.length_a   1.000
_cell.length_b   1.000
_cell.length_c   1.000
_cell.angle_alpha   90.00
_cell.angle_beta   90.00
_cell.angle_gamma   90.00
#
_symmetry.space_group_name_H-M   'P 1'
#
loop_
_entity.id
_entity.type
_entity.pdbx_description
1 polymer ?
#
loop_
_entity_poly.entity_id
_entity_poly.type
_entity_poly.pdbx_seq_one_letter_code
_entity_poly.pdbx_strand_id
1 'polypeptide(L)'
;MEGPKIAKRWWFEGKGGGWCNNVTTCLSRTKTRLGSSKLMDKEIAFSGILSRFQKFNPDFYNWNRIKVRYCDGASFTGDVAAVNPATNLHFRGARVWRAIIEDLLSKGMKDAKNAILSGCSAGGLTSILHCDSFRSLVPVGAKVKCLADAGYFINANDVSGAQHIQEFYSQVVATHGSAKNLPSSCTSKIRPGLCFFPQNIAQQIQTPIFFVNAAYDSWQVSSL
;
A
#
# COMPACT_ATOMS: atom_id res chain seq x y z
N MET A 1 -15.51 35.18 -9.09
CA MET A 1 -14.18 34.55 -9.15
C MET A 1 -14.36 33.05 -8.98
N GLU A 2 -14.19 32.26 -10.05
CA GLU A 2 -14.14 30.79 -9.91
C GLU A 2 -12.88 30.43 -9.12
N GLY A 3 -13.02 29.67 -8.03
CA GLY A 3 -11.87 29.11 -7.32
C GLY A 3 -11.03 28.20 -8.23
N PRO A 4 -9.81 27.81 -7.82
CA PRO A 4 -8.95 26.96 -8.63
C PRO A 4 -9.69 25.68 -9.07
N LYS A 5 -9.79 25.47 -10.39
CA LYS A 5 -10.42 24.27 -10.96
C LYS A 5 -9.60 23.04 -10.57
N ILE A 6 -10.14 22.21 -9.68
CA ILE A 6 -9.53 20.93 -9.30
C ILE A 6 -9.46 20.04 -10.55
N ALA A 7 -8.27 19.51 -10.84
CA ALA A 7 -8.12 18.58 -11.96
C ALA A 7 -8.99 17.33 -11.72
N LYS A 8 -9.57 16.75 -12.77
CA LYS A 8 -10.33 15.49 -12.65
C LYS A 8 -9.44 14.24 -12.72
N ARG A 9 -8.15 14.39 -12.47
CA ARG A 9 -7.13 13.33 -12.61
C ARG A 9 -6.28 13.25 -11.34
N TRP A 10 -6.13 12.05 -10.79
CA TRP A 10 -5.60 11.83 -9.45
C TRP A 10 -4.52 10.74 -9.45
N TRP A 11 -3.37 11.03 -8.86
CA TRP A 11 -2.26 10.10 -8.66
C TRP A 11 -2.05 9.87 -7.17
N PHE A 12 -2.22 8.64 -6.73
CA PHE A 12 -1.96 8.19 -5.37
C PHE A 12 -0.63 7.47 -5.32
N GLU A 13 0.21 7.81 -4.34
CA GLU A 13 1.50 7.17 -4.13
C GLU A 13 1.64 6.70 -2.68
N GLY A 14 1.57 5.40 -2.45
CA GLY A 14 1.83 4.76 -1.18
C GLY A 14 3.32 4.71 -0.86
N LYS A 15 3.74 5.26 0.28
CA LYS A 15 5.12 5.08 0.76
C LYS A 15 5.38 3.62 1.14
N GLY A 16 6.58 3.14 0.82
CA GLY A 16 7.12 1.89 1.36
C GLY A 16 7.73 2.03 2.76
N GLY A 17 8.37 0.97 3.22
CA GLY A 17 9.08 0.93 4.51
C GLY A 17 9.00 -0.42 5.24
N GLY A 18 8.83 -1.53 4.53
CA GLY A 18 8.73 -2.87 5.13
C GLY A 18 7.53 -3.06 6.05
N TRP A 19 7.59 -4.06 6.92
CA TRP A 19 6.48 -4.45 7.80
C TRP A 19 6.99 -4.66 9.22
N CYS A 20 6.05 -4.84 10.16
CA CYS A 20 6.36 -5.41 11.46
C CYS A 20 5.47 -6.64 11.69
N ASN A 21 6.06 -7.71 12.18
CA ASN A 21 5.49 -9.06 12.18
C ASN A 21 5.09 -9.58 13.57
N ASN A 22 5.40 -8.84 14.65
CA ASN A 22 4.94 -9.16 16.00
C ASN A 22 4.83 -7.89 16.86
N VAL A 23 4.25 -8.02 18.07
CA VAL A 23 4.05 -6.89 19.00
C VAL A 23 5.35 -6.16 19.31
N THR A 24 6.46 -6.88 19.52
CA THR A 24 7.76 -6.29 19.86
C THR A 24 8.33 -5.47 18.70
N THR A 25 8.34 -6.02 17.48
CA THR A 25 8.85 -5.31 16.30
C THR A 25 7.96 -4.12 15.93
N CYS A 26 6.63 -4.26 16.08
CA CYS A 26 5.69 -3.18 15.87
C CYS A 26 5.82 -2.08 16.93
N LEU A 27 6.05 -2.42 18.21
CA LEU A 27 6.29 -1.43 19.26
C LEU A 27 7.58 -0.66 19.00
N SER A 28 8.66 -1.34 18.64
CA SER A 28 9.92 -0.68 18.26
C SER A 28 9.71 0.29 17.10
N ARG A 29 8.92 -0.12 16.09
CA ARG A 29 8.59 0.70 14.92
C ARG A 29 7.88 2.01 15.26
N THR A 30 7.12 2.07 16.37
CA THR A 30 6.43 3.31 16.83
C THR A 30 7.40 4.45 17.15
N LYS A 31 8.66 4.13 17.44
CA LYS A 31 9.74 5.09 17.70
C LYS A 31 10.32 5.69 16.42
N THR A 32 9.68 5.46 15.27
CA THR A 32 10.11 5.95 13.95
C THR A 32 8.94 6.57 13.18
N ARG A 33 9.25 7.27 12.09
CA ARG A 33 8.26 7.79 11.12
C ARG A 33 7.35 6.73 10.50
N LEU A 34 7.71 5.44 10.62
CA LEU A 34 7.01 4.30 10.04
C LEU A 34 6.04 3.60 11.01
N GLY A 35 5.93 4.09 12.25
CA GLY A 35 4.96 3.60 13.25
C GLY A 35 4.29 4.72 14.04
N SER A 36 4.62 5.99 13.78
CA SER A 36 4.00 7.13 14.44
C SER A 36 3.96 8.36 13.53
N SER A 37 2.77 8.94 13.38
CA SER A 37 2.58 10.22 12.67
C SER A 37 3.22 11.41 13.38
N LYS A 38 3.50 11.31 14.69
CA LYS A 38 4.21 12.35 15.44
C LYS A 38 5.68 12.49 15.01
N LEU A 39 6.24 11.44 14.42
CA LEU A 39 7.64 11.36 13.98
C LEU A 39 7.76 11.49 12.46
N MET A 40 6.69 11.90 11.78
CA MET A 40 6.66 12.12 10.35
C MET A 40 7.09 13.56 10.02
N ASP A 41 7.95 13.71 9.02
CA ASP A 41 8.24 15.03 8.41
C ASP A 41 6.94 15.75 8.05
N LYS A 42 6.82 17.03 8.38
CA LYS A 42 5.61 17.82 8.08
C LYS A 42 5.44 18.04 6.57
N GLU A 43 6.54 18.11 5.85
CA GLU A 43 6.58 18.31 4.41
C GLU A 43 7.40 17.21 3.73
N ILE A 44 6.99 16.81 2.53
CA ILE A 44 7.76 15.89 1.69
C ILE A 44 7.86 16.49 0.29
N ALA A 45 9.08 16.57 -0.22
CA ALA A 45 9.31 16.93 -1.61
C ALA A 45 8.68 15.90 -2.56
N PHE A 46 7.94 16.39 -3.54
CA PHE A 46 7.43 15.59 -4.65
C PHE A 46 8.45 15.60 -5.79
N SER A 47 8.95 14.42 -6.13
CA SER A 47 9.95 14.19 -7.19
C SER A 47 9.49 13.07 -8.13
N GLY A 48 10.21 12.87 -9.23
CA GLY A 48 9.89 11.85 -10.23
C GLY A 48 8.44 11.98 -10.73
N ILE A 49 7.68 10.89 -10.68
CA ILE A 49 6.28 10.84 -11.13
C ILE A 49 5.31 11.73 -10.33
N LEU A 50 5.72 12.22 -9.16
CA LEU A 50 4.97 13.21 -8.39
C LEU A 50 5.41 14.65 -8.66
N SER A 51 6.47 14.87 -9.42
CA SER A 51 6.95 16.22 -9.74
C SER A 51 5.87 17.05 -10.44
N ARG A 52 5.83 18.35 -10.13
CA ARG A 52 4.97 19.33 -10.83
C ARG A 52 5.60 19.85 -12.13
N PHE A 53 6.87 19.56 -12.35
CA PHE A 53 7.62 20.07 -13.49
C PHE A 53 7.60 19.04 -14.60
N GLN A 54 7.05 19.42 -15.76
CA GLN A 54 6.91 18.55 -16.93
C GLN A 54 8.23 17.91 -17.38
N LYS A 55 9.36 18.59 -17.20
CA LYS A 55 10.70 18.04 -17.44
C LYS A 55 10.97 16.71 -16.73
N PHE A 56 10.43 16.53 -15.52
CA PHE A 56 10.63 15.34 -14.70
C PHE A 56 9.41 14.41 -14.66
N ASN A 57 8.25 14.91 -15.08
CA ASN A 57 6.98 14.21 -15.08
C ASN A 57 6.17 14.61 -16.33
N PRO A 58 6.57 14.15 -17.53
CA PRO A 58 6.03 14.66 -18.79
C PRO A 58 4.52 14.45 -18.91
N ASP A 59 4.01 13.33 -18.38
CA ASP A 59 2.64 12.89 -18.59
C ASP A 59 1.68 13.28 -17.46
N PHE A 60 2.15 13.35 -16.21
CA PHE A 60 1.30 13.47 -15.03
C PHE A 60 1.50 14.75 -14.21
N TYR A 61 2.36 15.69 -14.65
CA TYR A 61 2.71 16.88 -13.85
C TYR A 61 1.52 17.75 -13.42
N ASN A 62 0.44 17.73 -14.21
CA ASN A 62 -0.78 18.52 -13.98
C ASN A 62 -1.91 17.75 -13.26
N TRP A 63 -1.63 16.55 -12.74
CA TRP A 63 -2.60 15.76 -11.96
C TRP A 63 -2.61 16.23 -10.49
N ASN A 64 -3.72 15.96 -9.78
CA ASN A 64 -3.69 15.99 -8.32
C ASN A 64 -2.77 14.87 -7.85
N ARG A 65 -1.85 15.18 -6.95
CA ARG A 65 -0.77 14.26 -6.54
C ARG A 65 -0.83 14.08 -5.03
N ILE A 66 -0.91 12.83 -4.60
CA ILE A 66 -1.16 12.45 -3.22
C ILE A 66 -0.07 11.48 -2.82
N LYS A 67 0.61 11.77 -1.71
CA LYS A 67 1.61 10.88 -1.12
C LYS A 67 1.09 10.39 0.22
N VAL A 68 0.66 9.13 0.26
CA VAL A 68 0.11 8.51 1.46
C VAL A 68 1.27 8.09 2.37
N ARG A 69 1.24 8.57 3.61
CA ARG A 69 2.21 8.19 4.64
C ARG A 69 1.89 6.79 5.15
N TYR A 70 2.94 5.99 5.31
CA TYR A 70 2.83 4.59 5.72
C TYR A 70 3.28 4.42 7.17
N CYS A 71 2.34 4.07 8.05
CA CYS A 71 2.64 3.83 9.47
C CYS A 71 1.86 2.68 10.12
N ASP A 72 1.08 1.92 9.35
CA ASP A 72 0.33 0.77 9.87
C ASP A 72 1.20 -0.49 9.98
N GLY A 73 2.19 -0.66 9.08
CA GLY A 73 3.12 -1.79 9.12
C GLY A 73 2.60 -3.09 8.50
N ALA A 74 1.50 -3.05 7.75
CA ALA A 74 0.85 -4.20 7.12
C ALA A 74 0.33 -3.92 5.69
N SER A 75 0.97 -3.00 4.95
CA SER A 75 0.49 -2.55 3.63
C SER A 75 -1.01 -2.19 3.62
N PHE A 76 -1.47 -1.54 4.69
CA PHE A 76 -2.85 -1.14 4.93
C PHE A 76 -3.89 -2.27 5.02
N THR A 77 -3.48 -3.50 5.31
CA THR A 77 -4.41 -4.63 5.44
C THR A 77 -4.91 -4.88 6.86
N GLY A 78 -4.22 -4.38 7.88
CA GLY A 78 -4.52 -4.71 9.28
C GLY A 78 -5.86 -4.17 9.78
N ASP A 79 -6.61 -4.95 10.55
CA ASP A 79 -7.85 -4.50 11.18
C ASP A 79 -8.24 -5.34 12.41
N VAL A 80 -7.66 -4.95 13.54
CA VAL A 80 -7.99 -5.45 14.87
C VAL A 80 -8.81 -4.39 15.62
N ALA A 81 -9.97 -4.80 16.14
CA ALA A 81 -10.85 -3.91 16.88
C ALA A 81 -10.24 -3.52 18.24
N ALA A 82 -9.77 -4.53 18.99
CA ALA A 82 -9.11 -4.36 20.27
C ALA A 82 -7.79 -3.60 20.13
N VAL A 83 -7.47 -2.82 21.16
CA VAL A 83 -6.16 -2.19 21.32
C VAL A 83 -5.30 -3.13 22.15
N ASN A 84 -4.02 -3.29 21.81
CA ASN A 84 -3.14 -4.10 22.63
C ASN A 84 -3.01 -3.45 24.03
N PRO A 85 -3.47 -4.11 25.12
CA PRO A 85 -3.59 -3.46 26.42
C PRO A 85 -2.22 -3.14 27.06
N ALA A 86 -1.19 -3.93 26.73
CA ALA A 86 0.15 -3.75 27.30
C ALA A 86 0.97 -2.66 26.59
N THR A 87 0.72 -2.45 25.29
CA THR A 87 1.58 -1.59 24.44
C THR A 87 0.84 -0.42 23.80
N ASN A 88 -0.50 -0.38 23.94
CA ASN A 88 -1.38 0.57 23.28
C ASN A 88 -1.25 0.59 21.74
N LEU A 89 -0.83 -0.54 21.15
CA LEU A 89 -0.72 -0.68 19.70
C LEU A 89 -2.09 -0.85 19.06
N HIS A 90 -2.26 -0.17 17.91
CA HIS A 90 -3.43 -0.26 17.06
C HIS A 90 -3.06 -0.83 15.69
N PHE A 91 -3.66 -1.97 15.33
CA PHE A 91 -3.49 -2.58 14.02
C PHE A 91 -4.70 -2.26 13.14
N ARG A 92 -4.73 -1.05 12.57
CA ARG A 92 -5.93 -0.48 11.91
C ARG A 92 -5.68 0.00 10.46
N GLY A 93 -4.68 -0.57 9.78
CA GLY A 93 -4.32 -0.23 8.41
C GLY A 93 -5.51 -0.11 7.45
N ALA A 94 -6.42 -1.09 7.43
CA ALA A 94 -7.55 -1.07 6.50
C ALA A 94 -8.58 0.02 6.81
N ARG A 95 -8.71 0.42 8.09
CA ARG A 95 -9.55 1.55 8.49
C ARG A 95 -8.92 2.87 8.07
N VAL A 96 -7.60 3.00 8.27
CA VAL A 96 -6.83 4.17 7.83
C VAL A 96 -6.91 4.32 6.32
N TRP A 97 -6.80 3.22 5.57
CA TRP A 97 -6.99 3.21 4.11
C TRP A 97 -8.32 3.80 3.70
N ARG A 98 -9.44 3.29 4.24
CA ARG A 98 -10.78 3.82 3.94
C ARG A 98 -10.89 5.30 4.27
N ALA A 99 -10.43 5.70 5.46
CA ALA A 99 -10.48 7.10 5.89
C ALA A 99 -9.68 8.04 4.96
N ILE A 100 -8.53 7.61 4.46
CA ILE A 100 -7.74 8.38 3.48
C ILE A 100 -8.54 8.59 2.18
N ILE A 101 -9.17 7.54 1.67
CA ILE A 101 -9.95 7.62 0.43
C ILE A 101 -11.18 8.51 0.61
N GLU A 102 -11.91 8.35 1.72
CA GLU A 102 -13.08 9.18 2.07
C GLU A 102 -12.72 10.66 2.20
N ASP A 103 -11.62 10.98 2.88
CA ASP A 103 -11.10 12.34 2.99
C ASP A 103 -10.79 12.94 1.61
N LEU A 104 -10.20 12.17 0.70
CA LEU A 104 -9.86 12.65 -0.65
C LEU A 104 -11.07 12.78 -1.56
N LEU A 105 -12.08 11.92 -1.41
CA LEU A 105 -13.39 12.08 -2.05
C LEU A 105 -14.02 13.42 -1.64
N SER A 106 -13.97 13.75 -0.34
CA SER A 106 -14.49 15.03 0.17
C SER A 106 -13.72 16.25 -0.39
N LYS A 107 -12.43 16.08 -0.68
CA LYS A 107 -11.54 17.11 -1.25
C LYS A 107 -11.60 17.22 -2.79
N GLY A 108 -12.60 16.59 -3.42
CA GLY A 108 -12.88 16.72 -4.85
C GLY A 108 -12.60 15.46 -5.68
N MET A 109 -12.07 14.38 -5.09
CA MET A 109 -11.88 13.13 -5.84
C MET A 109 -13.22 12.49 -6.24
N LYS A 110 -14.34 12.86 -5.59
CA LYS A 110 -15.68 12.46 -6.02
C LYS A 110 -16.01 12.81 -7.49
N ASP A 111 -15.31 13.80 -8.06
CA ASP A 111 -15.47 14.24 -9.45
C ASP A 111 -14.38 13.68 -10.40
N ALA A 112 -13.57 12.73 -9.93
CA ALA A 112 -12.49 12.15 -10.70
C ALA A 112 -12.98 11.46 -11.96
N LYS A 113 -12.23 11.64 -13.06
CA LYS A 113 -12.36 10.91 -14.32
C LYS A 113 -11.25 9.88 -14.51
N ASN A 114 -10.09 10.12 -13.91
CA ASN A 114 -8.98 9.16 -13.89
C ASN A 114 -8.37 9.13 -12.48
N ALA A 115 -8.07 7.94 -11.99
CA ALA A 115 -7.34 7.75 -10.75
C ALA A 115 -6.31 6.63 -10.90
N ILE A 116 -5.09 6.83 -10.42
CA ILE A 116 -4.05 5.81 -10.40
C ILE A 116 -3.66 5.55 -8.95
N LEU A 117 -3.70 4.29 -8.52
CA LEU A 117 -3.10 3.83 -7.28
C LEU A 117 -1.69 3.32 -7.55
N SER A 118 -0.70 4.02 -7.04
CA SER A 118 0.72 3.69 -7.15
C SER A 118 1.36 3.57 -5.77
N GLY A 119 2.54 2.97 -5.71
CA GLY A 119 3.36 2.91 -4.52
C GLY A 119 4.64 2.12 -4.76
N CYS A 120 5.61 2.30 -3.86
CA CYS A 120 6.93 1.68 -3.91
C CYS A 120 7.15 0.73 -2.73
N SER A 121 7.79 -0.45 -2.94
CA SER A 121 8.10 -1.43 -1.89
C SER A 121 6.83 -1.91 -1.16
N ALA A 122 6.71 -1.76 0.16
CA ALA A 122 5.48 -2.06 0.89
C ALA A 122 4.26 -1.25 0.40
N GLY A 123 4.49 -0.07 -0.16
CA GLY A 123 3.48 0.73 -0.86
C GLY A 123 3.12 0.16 -2.23
N GLY A 124 4.08 -0.45 -2.93
CA GLY A 124 3.82 -1.20 -4.16
C GLY A 124 2.96 -2.43 -3.86
N LEU A 125 3.27 -3.16 -2.79
CA LEU A 125 2.40 -4.26 -2.33
C LEU A 125 1.01 -3.75 -1.90
N THR A 126 0.91 -2.55 -1.31
CA THR A 126 -0.39 -1.91 -1.05
C THR A 126 -1.17 -1.72 -2.35
N SER A 127 -0.55 -1.24 -3.43
CA SER A 127 -1.21 -1.10 -4.74
C SER A 127 -1.77 -2.41 -5.25
N ILE A 128 -1.05 -3.52 -5.06
CA ILE A 128 -1.48 -4.86 -5.50
C ILE A 128 -2.68 -5.32 -4.66
N LEU A 129 -2.54 -5.30 -3.33
CA LEU A 129 -3.54 -5.81 -2.39
C LEU A 129 -4.84 -5.01 -2.41
N HIS A 130 -4.76 -3.70 -2.64
CA HIS A 130 -5.90 -2.80 -2.61
C HIS A 130 -6.39 -2.37 -4.00
N CYS A 131 -5.86 -2.88 -5.12
CA CYS A 131 -6.20 -2.38 -6.44
C CYS A 131 -7.71 -2.37 -6.73
N ASP A 132 -8.38 -3.51 -6.53
CA ASP A 132 -9.82 -3.64 -6.75
C ASP A 132 -10.65 -2.93 -5.66
N SER A 133 -10.14 -2.88 -4.43
CA SER A 133 -10.76 -2.08 -3.36
C SER A 133 -10.70 -0.59 -3.69
N PHE A 134 -9.59 -0.09 -4.24
CA PHE A 134 -9.46 1.30 -4.66
C PHE A 134 -10.44 1.61 -5.80
N ARG A 135 -10.53 0.73 -6.79
CA ARG A 135 -11.50 0.85 -7.89
C ARG A 135 -12.94 0.95 -7.38
N SER A 136 -13.31 0.18 -6.35
CA SER A 136 -14.67 0.19 -5.80
C SER A 136 -14.98 1.42 -4.93
N LEU A 137 -13.95 2.08 -4.37
CA LEU A 137 -14.11 3.29 -3.56
C LEU A 137 -14.08 4.60 -4.39
N VAL A 138 -13.54 4.55 -5.61
CA VAL A 138 -13.47 5.70 -6.54
C VAL A 138 -14.75 5.76 -7.40
N PRO A 139 -15.21 6.93 -7.90
CA PRO A 139 -16.46 7.05 -8.65
C PRO A 139 -16.63 6.02 -9.77
N VAL A 140 -17.84 5.48 -9.91
CA VAL A 140 -18.15 4.38 -10.85
C VAL A 140 -17.74 4.71 -12.29
N GLY A 141 -17.88 5.97 -12.72
CA GLY A 141 -17.51 6.42 -14.07
C GLY A 141 -16.03 6.79 -14.27
N ALA A 142 -15.19 6.70 -13.24
CA ALA A 142 -13.76 6.99 -13.35
C ALA A 142 -12.99 5.80 -13.93
N LYS A 143 -11.97 6.10 -14.75
CA LYS A 143 -10.98 5.11 -15.18
C LYS A 143 -9.95 4.93 -14.08
N VAL A 144 -9.88 3.74 -13.50
CA VAL A 144 -8.92 3.41 -12.45
C VAL A 144 -7.89 2.44 -12.98
N LYS A 145 -6.62 2.68 -12.66
CA LYS A 145 -5.50 1.77 -12.90
C LYS A 145 -4.63 1.71 -11.66
N CYS A 146 -3.82 0.68 -11.55
CA CYS A 146 -2.83 0.55 -10.48
C CYS A 146 -1.42 0.42 -11.06
N LEU A 147 -0.44 0.81 -10.25
CA LEU A 147 0.97 0.62 -10.51
C LEU A 147 1.61 0.10 -9.23
N ALA A 148 2.39 -0.97 -9.33
CA ALA A 148 3.17 -1.50 -8.23
C ALA A 148 4.65 -1.40 -8.58
N ASP A 149 5.36 -0.49 -7.92
CA ASP A 149 6.81 -0.35 -8.02
C ASP A 149 7.49 -1.11 -6.88
N ALA A 150 8.44 -1.98 -7.20
CA ALA A 150 9.18 -2.84 -6.26
C ALA A 150 8.26 -3.57 -5.25
N GLY A 151 7.02 -3.89 -5.66
CA GLY A 151 5.99 -4.47 -4.80
C GLY A 151 5.78 -5.97 -5.00
N TYR A 152 6.36 -6.54 -6.07
CA TYR A 152 6.23 -7.94 -6.43
C TYR A 152 7.30 -8.81 -5.76
N PHE A 153 7.03 -9.22 -4.52
CA PHE A 153 7.88 -10.15 -3.77
C PHE A 153 7.51 -11.60 -4.08
N ILE A 154 8.51 -12.48 -4.20
CA ILE A 154 8.29 -13.89 -4.53
C ILE A 154 8.40 -14.78 -3.30
N ASN A 155 7.51 -15.77 -3.21
CA ASN A 155 7.65 -16.87 -2.27
C ASN A 155 8.73 -17.84 -2.76
N ALA A 156 9.93 -17.72 -2.22
CA ALA A 156 11.07 -18.57 -2.53
C ALA A 156 11.81 -18.95 -1.23
N ASN A 157 12.48 -20.10 -1.26
CA ASN A 157 13.36 -20.51 -0.18
C ASN A 157 14.65 -19.69 -0.24
N ASP A 158 15.25 -19.44 0.93
CA ASP A 158 16.57 -18.84 1.03
C ASP A 158 17.68 -19.83 0.60
N VAL A 159 18.94 -19.39 0.60
CA VAL A 159 20.12 -20.20 0.27
C VAL A 159 20.32 -21.42 1.17
N SER A 160 19.71 -21.43 2.37
CA SER A 160 19.72 -22.56 3.30
C SER A 160 18.54 -23.52 3.10
N GLY A 161 17.57 -23.17 2.26
CA GLY A 161 16.32 -23.90 2.03
C GLY A 161 15.15 -23.49 2.95
N ALA A 162 15.33 -22.48 3.79
CA ALA A 162 14.33 -21.99 4.73
C ALA A 162 13.31 -21.04 4.08
N GLN A 163 12.08 -21.01 4.61
CA GLN A 163 10.97 -20.21 4.08
C GLN A 163 10.79 -18.88 4.83
N HIS A 164 11.88 -18.14 5.04
CA HIS A 164 11.89 -16.95 5.90
C HIS A 164 10.85 -15.88 5.52
N ILE A 165 10.71 -15.57 4.23
CA ILE A 165 9.73 -14.56 3.77
C ILE A 165 8.29 -15.06 4.01
N GLN A 166 8.03 -16.35 3.79
CA GLN A 166 6.71 -16.93 4.01
C GLN A 166 6.31 -16.90 5.48
N GLU A 167 7.23 -17.26 6.37
CA GLU A 167 7.04 -17.18 7.81
C GLU A 167 6.80 -15.74 8.24
N PHE A 168 7.63 -14.81 7.73
CA PHE A 168 7.50 -13.38 8.01
C PHE A 168 6.13 -12.82 7.60
N TYR A 169 5.66 -13.07 6.37
CA TYR A 169 4.33 -12.64 5.93
C TYR A 169 3.20 -13.32 6.68
N SER A 170 3.35 -14.60 7.05
CA SER A 170 2.36 -15.28 7.89
C SER A 170 2.22 -14.60 9.26
N GLN A 171 3.33 -14.19 9.85
CA GLN A 171 3.37 -13.45 11.11
C GLN A 171 2.81 -12.02 10.98
N VAL A 172 3.09 -11.31 9.87
CA VAL A 172 2.46 -10.01 9.56
C VAL A 172 0.94 -10.17 9.50
N VAL A 173 0.44 -11.13 8.73
CA VAL A 173 -1.01 -11.36 8.59
C VAL A 173 -1.67 -11.68 9.92
N ALA A 174 -1.03 -12.53 10.73
CA ALA A 174 -1.55 -12.91 12.05
C ALA A 174 -1.56 -11.72 13.01
N THR A 175 -0.44 -11.01 13.15
CA THR A 175 -0.29 -9.88 14.08
C THR A 175 -1.25 -8.75 13.77
N HIS A 176 -1.48 -8.46 12.49
CA HIS A 176 -2.31 -7.34 12.07
C HIS A 176 -3.78 -7.70 11.83
N GLY A 177 -4.15 -8.98 11.91
CA GLY A 177 -5.51 -9.43 11.60
C GLY A 177 -5.90 -9.18 10.14
N SER A 178 -4.94 -9.30 9.22
CA SER A 178 -5.09 -8.84 7.83
C SER A 178 -6.02 -9.71 6.97
N ALA A 179 -6.27 -10.96 7.37
CA ALA A 179 -6.91 -11.97 6.52
C ALA A 179 -8.24 -11.52 5.89
N LYS A 180 -9.08 -10.80 6.63
CA LYS A 180 -10.38 -10.30 6.15
C LYS A 180 -10.31 -9.15 5.14
N ASN A 181 -9.15 -8.52 4.99
CA ASN A 181 -8.91 -7.44 4.02
C ASN A 181 -8.03 -7.89 2.84
N LEU A 182 -7.70 -9.17 2.77
CA LEU A 182 -7.02 -9.77 1.62
C LEU A 182 -8.04 -10.30 0.59
N PRO A 183 -7.65 -10.49 -0.68
CA PRO A 183 -8.55 -11.00 -1.71
C PRO A 183 -9.18 -12.35 -1.29
N SER A 184 -10.51 -12.38 -1.22
CA SER A 184 -11.27 -13.58 -0.83
C SER A 184 -11.04 -14.74 -1.79
N SER A 185 -10.81 -14.44 -3.06
CA SER A 185 -10.43 -15.39 -4.12
C SER A 185 -9.10 -16.11 -3.86
N CYS A 186 -8.26 -15.57 -2.97
CA CYS A 186 -7.03 -16.20 -2.49
C CYS A 186 -7.22 -16.85 -1.11
N THR A 187 -7.77 -16.12 -0.13
CA THR A 187 -7.89 -16.61 1.25
C THR A 187 -8.87 -17.78 1.41
N SER A 188 -9.78 -17.99 0.44
CA SER A 188 -10.63 -19.18 0.37
C SER A 188 -9.91 -20.45 -0.12
N LYS A 189 -8.74 -20.31 -0.76
CA LYS A 189 -8.01 -21.43 -1.39
C LYS A 189 -6.72 -21.79 -0.65
N ILE A 190 -6.03 -20.80 -0.12
CA ILE A 190 -4.72 -20.97 0.51
C ILE A 190 -4.63 -20.17 1.82
N ARG A 191 -3.60 -20.45 2.62
CA ARG A 191 -3.37 -19.76 3.89
C ARG A 191 -3.25 -18.24 3.67
N PRO A 192 -3.87 -17.38 4.50
CA PRO A 192 -3.84 -15.93 4.32
C PRO A 192 -2.45 -15.30 4.19
N GLY A 193 -1.43 -15.84 4.90
CA GLY A 193 -0.04 -15.39 4.75
C GLY A 193 0.50 -15.51 3.33
N LEU A 194 0.04 -16.50 2.56
CA LEU A 194 0.44 -16.68 1.17
C LEU A 194 -0.20 -15.64 0.24
N CYS A 195 -1.31 -15.03 0.63
CA CYS A 195 -1.98 -13.99 -0.16
C CYS A 195 -1.27 -12.64 -0.12
N PHE A 196 -0.22 -12.49 0.70
CA PHE A 196 0.70 -11.35 0.64
C PHE A 196 1.70 -11.46 -0.53
N PHE A 197 1.87 -12.65 -1.12
CA PHE A 197 2.72 -12.82 -2.30
C PHE A 197 1.93 -12.54 -3.58
N PRO A 198 2.33 -11.54 -4.40
CA PRO A 198 1.60 -11.19 -5.61
C PRO A 198 1.40 -12.34 -6.59
N GLN A 199 2.31 -13.33 -6.65
CA GLN A 199 2.13 -14.53 -7.49
C GLN A 199 0.82 -15.30 -7.24
N ASN A 200 0.26 -15.20 -6.03
CA ASN A 200 -0.95 -15.93 -5.66
C ASN A 200 -2.24 -15.14 -5.94
N ILE A 201 -2.14 -13.85 -6.26
CA ILE A 201 -3.29 -12.96 -6.40
C ILE A 201 -3.31 -12.18 -7.72
N ALA A 202 -2.16 -11.97 -8.37
CA ALA A 202 -2.03 -11.07 -9.52
C ALA A 202 -2.99 -11.42 -10.67
N GLN A 203 -3.19 -12.70 -10.93
CA GLN A 203 -4.11 -13.18 -11.98
C GLN A 203 -5.60 -12.93 -11.67
N GLN A 204 -5.94 -12.64 -10.42
CA GLN A 204 -7.32 -12.43 -9.97
C GLN A 204 -7.69 -10.95 -9.85
N ILE A 205 -6.71 -10.05 -9.99
CA ILE A 205 -6.93 -8.60 -9.96
C ILE A 205 -7.71 -8.21 -11.22
N GLN A 206 -8.87 -7.57 -11.04
CA GLN A 206 -9.73 -7.18 -12.16
C GLN A 206 -9.36 -5.82 -12.74
N THR A 207 -8.87 -4.93 -11.89
CA THR A 207 -8.47 -3.57 -12.26
C THR A 207 -7.10 -3.61 -12.95
N PRO A 208 -6.90 -2.94 -14.09
CA PRO A 208 -5.62 -2.96 -14.80
C PRO A 208 -4.47 -2.50 -13.90
N ILE A 209 -3.46 -3.35 -13.74
CA ILE A 209 -2.28 -3.08 -12.92
C ILE A 209 -1.00 -3.22 -13.75
N PHE A 210 -0.08 -2.28 -13.56
CA PHE A 210 1.26 -2.30 -14.14
C PHE A 210 2.29 -2.64 -13.06
N PHE A 211 3.16 -3.61 -13.31
CA PHE A 211 4.23 -3.98 -12.38
C PHE A 211 5.58 -3.44 -12.85
N VAL A 212 6.27 -2.70 -11.99
CA VAL A 212 7.65 -2.29 -12.16
C VAL A 212 8.45 -2.98 -11.06
N ASN A 213 9.28 -3.94 -11.41
CA ASN A 213 10.09 -4.65 -10.43
C ASN A 213 11.48 -4.92 -11.00
N ALA A 214 12.51 -4.71 -10.19
CA ALA A 214 13.87 -5.12 -10.55
C ALA A 214 13.95 -6.66 -10.55
N ALA A 215 14.75 -7.23 -11.47
CA ALA A 215 15.02 -8.66 -11.48
C ALA A 215 15.69 -9.13 -10.18
N TYR A 216 16.53 -8.26 -9.60
CA TYR A 216 17.22 -8.46 -8.33
C TYR A 216 16.84 -7.34 -7.37
N ASP A 217 15.63 -7.40 -6.84
CA ASP A 217 15.18 -6.47 -5.80
C ASP A 217 16.03 -6.64 -4.53
N SER A 218 16.50 -5.52 -3.96
CA SER A 218 17.45 -5.56 -2.85
C SER A 218 16.86 -6.16 -1.58
N TRP A 219 15.57 -5.94 -1.30
CA TRP A 219 14.91 -6.52 -0.14
C TRP A 219 14.67 -8.01 -0.34
N GLN A 220 14.25 -8.40 -1.56
CA GLN A 220 14.09 -9.81 -1.92
C GLN A 220 15.42 -10.55 -1.75
N VAL A 221 16.51 -10.06 -2.38
CA VAL A 221 17.82 -10.71 -2.33
C VAL A 221 18.39 -10.75 -0.91
N SER A 222 18.21 -9.71 -0.10
CA SER A 222 18.68 -9.72 1.29
C SER A 222 17.88 -10.65 2.22
N SER A 223 16.73 -11.14 1.76
CA SER A 223 15.83 -12.01 2.52
C SER A 223 15.81 -13.46 1.99
N LEU A 224 16.66 -13.74 0.99
CA LEU A 224 16.94 -15.06 0.41
C LEU A 224 18.34 -15.54 0.81
#